data_AF-A0A843WBM7-F1
#
_entry.id   AF-A0A843WBM7-F1
#
_cell.length_a   1.000
_cell.length_b   1.000
_cell.length_c   1.000
_cell.angle_alpha   90.00
_cell.angle_beta   90.00
_cell.angle_gamma   90.00
#
_symmetry.space_group_name_H-M   'P 1'
#
loop_
_entity.id
_entity.type
_entity.pdbx_description
1 polymer ?
#
loop_
_entity_poly.entity_id
_entity_poly.type
_entity_poly.pdbx_seq_one_letter_code
_entity_poly.pdbx_strand_id
1 'polypeptide(L)'
;MEGVPKGGLGQLIPNIFGRTSYHFVTEREVADARTTWNKIAANRFTDYLNKHKAAAKKASGNFDDPLMWKGRGPPAIRRDYWNAMCDKWATEDFRHRSRIAAENQTKMPEATLHTSGSKSFERQKRKMVPPIRDPTIETHQVERAERDDDEDPRIQDD
;
A
#
# COMPACT_ATOMS: atom_id res chain seq x y z
N MET A 1 -28.19 0.75 -38.53
CA MET A 1 -27.96 1.44 -37.24
C MET A 1 -26.98 0.59 -36.45
N GLU A 2 -25.68 0.77 -36.71
CA GLU A 2 -24.64 0.03 -36.01
C GLU A 2 -24.35 0.69 -34.66
N GLY A 3 -24.30 -0.15 -33.62
CA GLY A 3 -24.20 0.27 -32.23
C GLY A 3 -22.85 0.92 -31.93
N VAL A 4 -22.92 2.09 -31.30
CA VAL A 4 -21.77 2.74 -30.66
C VAL A 4 -21.29 1.82 -29.53
N PRO A 5 -20.05 1.30 -29.57
CA PRO A 5 -19.53 0.50 -28.47
C PRO A 5 -19.32 1.39 -27.23
N LYS A 6 -20.14 1.13 -26.21
CA LYS A 6 -19.98 1.69 -24.87
C LYS A 6 -18.77 1.05 -24.19
N GLY A 7 -17.77 1.84 -23.82
CA GLY A 7 -16.95 1.61 -22.62
C GLY A 7 -15.66 0.78 -22.76
N GLY A 8 -14.82 1.06 -23.76
CA GLY A 8 -13.44 0.55 -23.77
C GLY A 8 -12.50 1.54 -23.08
N LEU A 9 -11.93 1.16 -21.92
CA LEU A 9 -10.86 1.91 -21.26
C LEU A 9 -9.56 1.79 -22.06
N GLY A 10 -9.19 2.86 -22.76
CA GLY A 10 -7.91 3.08 -23.45
C GLY A 10 -7.54 2.08 -24.57
N GLN A 11 -6.61 2.50 -25.44
CA GLN A 11 -6.18 1.71 -26.58
C GLN A 11 -4.69 1.35 -26.44
N LEU A 12 -4.40 0.06 -26.63
CA LEU A 12 -3.04 -0.46 -26.71
C LEU A 12 -2.51 -0.21 -28.13
N ILE A 13 -1.49 0.63 -28.24
CA ILE A 13 -0.83 0.92 -29.52
C ILE A 13 0.56 0.27 -29.48
N PRO A 14 0.91 -0.60 -30.45
CA PRO A 14 2.25 -1.13 -30.55
C PRO A 14 3.23 -0.03 -30.96
N ASN A 15 4.33 0.13 -30.23
CA ASN A 15 5.41 1.04 -30.64
C ASN A 15 6.44 0.32 -31.53
N ILE A 16 7.28 1.11 -32.19
CA ILE A 16 8.39 0.67 -33.06
C ILE A 16 9.42 -0.29 -32.43
N PHE A 17 9.40 -0.45 -31.10
CA PHE A 17 10.25 -1.39 -30.36
C PHE A 17 9.49 -2.65 -29.90
N GLY A 18 8.29 -2.91 -30.44
CA GLY A 18 7.47 -4.07 -30.08
C GLY A 18 6.89 -4.00 -28.66
N ARG A 19 6.95 -2.83 -27.99
CA ARG A 19 6.32 -2.62 -26.69
C ARG A 19 4.94 -1.99 -26.90
N THR A 20 3.93 -2.58 -26.29
CA THR A 20 2.58 -2.02 -26.28
C THR A 20 2.51 -0.87 -25.26
N SER A 21 2.22 0.34 -25.73
CA SER A 21 1.94 1.50 -24.88
C SER A 21 0.44 1.69 -24.74
N TYR A 22 0.01 2.02 -23.53
CA TYR A 22 -1.38 2.35 -23.25
C TYR A 22 -1.59 3.85 -23.49
N HIS A 23 -2.53 4.19 -24.35
CA HIS A 23 -2.91 5.57 -24.63
C HIS A 23 -4.33 5.83 -24.13
N PHE A 24 -4.51 6.96 -23.45
CA PHE A 24 -5.83 7.50 -23.17
C PHE A 24 -6.48 7.89 -24.49
N VAL A 25 -7.69 7.39 -24.71
CA VAL A 25 -8.46 7.59 -25.94
C VAL A 25 -9.21 8.91 -25.88
N THR A 26 -9.50 9.42 -24.67
CA THR A 26 -10.27 10.65 -24.49
C THR A 26 -9.62 11.60 -23.49
N GLU A 27 -9.89 12.90 -23.63
CA GLU A 27 -9.48 13.91 -22.64
C GLU A 27 -10.05 13.64 -21.25
N ARG A 28 -11.24 13.02 -21.17
CA ARG A 28 -11.86 12.61 -19.91
C ARG A 28 -11.01 11.57 -19.18
N GLU A 29 -10.50 10.56 -19.90
CA GLU A 29 -9.62 9.55 -19.30
C GLU A 29 -8.30 10.17 -18.81
N VAL A 30 -7.74 11.15 -19.55
CA VAL A 30 -6.55 11.90 -19.10
C VAL A 30 -6.86 12.68 -17.82
N ALA A 31 -8.03 13.34 -17.75
CA ALA A 31 -8.45 14.09 -16.57
C ALA A 31 -8.68 13.17 -15.35
N ASP A 32 -9.29 12.01 -15.55
CA ASP A 32 -9.53 11.00 -14.51
C ASP A 32 -8.20 10.40 -14.01
N ALA A 33 -7.27 10.11 -14.92
CA ALA A 33 -5.94 9.64 -14.57
C ALA A 33 -5.15 10.69 -13.79
N ARG A 34 -5.19 11.97 -14.21
CA ARG A 34 -4.57 13.08 -13.48
C ARG A 34 -5.16 13.26 -12.09
N THR A 35 -6.48 13.17 -11.97
CA THR A 35 -7.19 13.25 -10.68
C THR A 35 -6.77 12.11 -9.76
N THR A 36 -6.71 10.89 -10.30
CA THR A 36 -6.27 9.70 -9.55
C THR A 36 -4.81 9.83 -9.11
N TRP A 37 -3.92 10.29 -9.99
CA TRP A 37 -2.53 10.55 -9.67
C TRP A 37 -2.39 11.59 -8.55
N ASN A 38 -3.10 12.72 -8.64
CA ASN A 38 -3.07 13.77 -7.62
C ASN A 38 -3.54 13.25 -6.26
N LYS A 39 -4.58 12.40 -6.23
CA LYS A 39 -5.04 11.76 -4.99
C LYS A 39 -3.97 10.84 -4.39
N ILE A 40 -3.34 9.99 -5.21
CA ILE A 40 -2.27 9.10 -4.77
C ILE A 40 -1.07 9.90 -4.25
N ALA A 41 -0.67 10.94 -4.98
CA ALA A 41 0.43 11.81 -4.60
C ALA A 41 0.14 12.54 -3.27
N ALA A 42 -1.07 13.07 -3.09
CA ALA A 42 -1.49 13.73 -1.86
C ALA A 42 -1.46 12.77 -0.66
N ASN A 43 -1.97 11.55 -0.82
CA ASN A 43 -1.93 10.53 0.24
C ASN A 43 -0.49 10.17 0.61
N ARG A 44 0.37 9.88 -0.38
CA ARG A 44 1.78 9.56 -0.14
C ARG A 44 2.53 10.71 0.51
N PHE A 45 2.24 11.94 0.11
CA PHE A 45 2.84 13.12 0.72
C PHE A 45 2.38 13.29 2.18
N THR A 46 1.13 12.99 2.48
CA THR A 46 0.59 13.00 3.84
C THR A 46 1.29 11.96 4.72
N ASP A 47 1.44 10.73 4.25
CA ASP A 47 2.18 9.68 4.95
C ASP A 47 3.64 10.06 5.20
N TYR A 48 4.28 10.66 4.18
CA TYR A 48 5.63 11.17 4.27
C TYR A 48 5.76 12.25 5.36
N LEU A 49 4.86 13.23 5.36
CA LEU A 49 4.84 14.28 6.40
C LEU A 49 4.60 13.69 7.78
N ASN A 50 3.65 12.77 7.95
CA ASN A 50 3.33 12.17 9.25
C ASN A 50 4.53 11.39 9.81
N LYS A 51 5.24 10.64 8.97
CA LYS A 51 6.49 9.97 9.35
C LYS A 51 7.52 10.95 9.89
N HIS A 52 7.72 12.08 9.22
CA HIS A 52 8.70 13.08 9.62
C HIS A 52 8.27 13.90 10.84
N LYS A 53 6.97 14.18 11.02
CA LYS A 53 6.42 14.74 12.27
C LYS A 53 6.69 13.82 13.45
N ALA A 54 6.45 12.52 13.31
CA ALA A 54 6.73 11.54 14.37
C ALA A 54 8.22 11.50 14.72
N ALA A 55 9.10 11.53 13.72
CA ALA A 55 10.55 11.59 13.93
C ALA A 55 10.97 12.90 14.63
N ALA A 56 10.41 14.04 14.20
CA ALA A 56 10.70 15.34 14.80
C ALA A 56 10.22 15.42 16.26
N LYS A 57 9.02 14.90 16.55
CA LYS A 57 8.47 14.77 17.90
C LYS A 57 9.35 13.90 18.79
N LYS A 58 9.82 12.75 18.29
CA LYS A 58 10.77 11.90 19.02
C LYS A 58 12.07 12.66 19.31
N ALA A 59 12.58 13.37 18.31
CA ALA A 59 13.83 14.13 18.43
C ALA A 59 13.70 15.39 19.31
N SER A 60 12.49 15.90 19.55
CA SER A 60 12.25 16.99 20.48
C SER A 60 12.04 16.53 21.92
N GLY A 61 12.07 15.21 22.22
CA GLY A 61 11.79 14.69 23.56
C GLY A 61 10.32 14.32 23.78
N ASN A 62 9.61 13.95 22.72
CA ASN A 62 8.19 13.61 22.69
C ASN A 62 7.21 14.77 22.99
N PHE A 63 7.69 16.01 23.07
CA PHE A 63 6.79 17.17 23.18
C PHE A 63 5.91 17.32 21.92
N ASP A 64 4.61 17.43 22.16
CA ASP A 64 3.59 17.61 21.12
C ASP A 64 3.41 19.10 20.76
N ASP A 65 4.52 19.78 20.50
CA ASP A 65 4.55 21.17 20.08
C ASP A 65 5.24 21.29 18.71
N PRO A 66 4.50 21.67 17.65
CA PRO A 66 5.07 21.88 16.31
C PRO A 66 6.22 22.88 16.26
N LEU A 67 6.29 23.86 17.17
CA LEU A 67 7.39 24.84 17.21
C LEU A 67 8.72 24.19 17.58
N MET A 68 8.68 23.15 18.41
CA MET A 68 9.86 22.38 18.83
C MET A 68 10.38 21.43 17.72
N TRP A 69 9.60 21.26 16.65
CA TRP A 69 9.96 20.44 15.50
C TRP A 69 10.71 21.23 14.41
N LYS A 70 10.85 22.55 14.57
CA LYS A 70 11.60 23.40 13.62
C LYS A 70 13.04 22.93 13.46
N GLY A 71 13.57 23.05 12.24
CA GLY A 71 14.92 22.57 11.90
C GLY A 71 15.07 21.04 11.84
N ARG A 72 14.04 20.26 12.21
CA ARG A 72 14.04 18.78 12.20
C ARG A 72 13.22 18.21 11.04
N GLY A 73 13.12 18.99 9.95
CA GLY A 73 12.32 18.66 8.79
C GLY A 73 12.90 17.54 7.92
N PRO A 74 12.09 16.95 7.03
CA PRO A 74 12.56 16.00 6.04
C PRO A 74 13.62 16.58 5.12
N PRO A 75 14.60 15.77 4.64
CA PRO A 75 15.63 16.24 3.73
C PRO A 75 15.08 16.67 2.36
N ALA A 76 13.95 16.12 1.94
CA ALA A 76 13.31 16.47 0.66
C ALA A 76 12.55 17.80 0.69
N ILE A 77 12.33 18.40 1.87
CA ILE A 77 11.63 19.67 2.02
C ILE A 77 12.63 20.74 2.45
N ARG A 78 12.60 21.89 1.78
CA ARG A 78 13.40 23.05 2.19
C ARG A 78 13.11 23.40 3.64
N ARG A 79 14.16 23.67 4.41
CA ARG A 79 14.06 23.99 5.85
C ARG A 79 13.08 25.13 6.13
N ASP A 80 13.07 26.18 5.29
CA ASP A 80 12.19 27.33 5.48
C ASP A 80 10.71 26.95 5.31
N TYR A 81 10.40 26.07 4.35
CA TYR A 81 9.04 25.55 4.15
C TYR A 81 8.61 24.66 5.30
N TRP A 82 9.51 23.83 5.82
CA TRP A 82 9.24 23.05 7.03
C TRP A 82 8.93 23.95 8.23
N ASN A 83 9.77 24.96 8.47
CA ASN A 83 9.57 25.88 9.58
C ASN A 83 8.26 26.66 9.46
N ALA A 84 7.93 27.15 8.26
CA ALA A 84 6.64 27.82 7.99
C ALA A 84 5.45 26.89 8.20
N MET A 85 5.58 25.59 7.86
CA MET A 85 4.55 24.60 8.17
C MET A 85 4.41 24.37 9.68
N CYS A 86 5.51 24.28 10.43
CA CYS A 86 5.49 24.23 11.88
C CYS A 86 4.75 25.43 12.50
N ASP A 87 5.03 26.64 12.03
CA ASP A 87 4.32 27.86 12.45
C ASP A 87 2.82 27.76 12.18
N LYS A 88 2.44 27.31 10.98
CA LYS A 88 1.04 27.11 10.63
C LYS A 88 0.37 26.05 11.51
N TRP A 89 1.04 24.95 11.82
CA TRP A 89 0.50 23.89 12.68
C TRP A 89 0.36 24.32 14.13
N ALA A 90 1.16 25.28 14.59
CA ALA A 90 1.08 25.85 15.93
C ALA A 90 -0.10 26.83 16.10
N THR A 91 -0.71 27.32 15.01
CA THR A 91 -1.88 28.21 15.08
C THR A 91 -3.08 27.52 15.74
N GLU A 92 -3.85 28.29 16.52
CA GLU A 92 -5.04 27.77 17.19
C GLU A 92 -6.07 27.21 16.20
N ASP A 93 -6.34 27.93 15.11
CA ASP A 93 -7.25 27.48 14.05
C ASP A 93 -6.87 26.12 13.47
N PHE A 94 -5.56 25.86 13.31
CA PHE A 94 -5.11 24.57 12.81
C PHE A 94 -5.30 23.48 13.84
N ARG A 95 -4.92 23.71 15.11
CA ARG A 95 -5.12 22.75 16.20
C ARG A 95 -6.58 22.42 16.40
N HIS A 96 -7.46 23.42 16.38
CA HIS A 96 -8.89 23.26 16.51
C HIS A 96 -9.47 22.38 15.38
N ARG A 97 -9.16 22.68 14.11
CA ARG A 97 -9.58 21.87 12.97
C ARG A 97 -9.03 20.45 13.02
N SER A 98 -7.77 20.30 13.42
CA SER A 98 -7.13 18.98 13.56
C SER A 98 -7.82 18.14 14.63
N ARG A 99 -8.22 18.75 15.76
CA ARG A 99 -8.97 18.09 16.82
C ARG A 99 -10.35 17.62 16.33
N ILE A 100 -11.09 18.50 15.67
CA ILE A 100 -12.41 18.15 15.09
C ILE A 100 -12.25 17.01 14.07
N ALA A 101 -11.24 17.06 13.21
CA ALA A 101 -10.99 16.00 12.24
C ALA A 101 -10.71 14.65 12.91
N ALA A 102 -9.91 14.63 13.99
CA ALA A 102 -9.64 13.43 14.76
C ALA A 102 -10.92 12.89 15.46
N GLU A 103 -11.72 13.78 16.06
CA GLU A 103 -13.00 13.41 16.68
C GLU A 103 -14.00 12.86 15.65
N ASN A 104 -14.02 13.41 14.43
CA ASN A 104 -14.90 12.90 13.38
C ASN A 104 -14.45 11.52 12.88
N GLN A 105 -13.15 11.26 12.82
CA GLN A 105 -12.61 9.94 12.48
C GLN A 105 -12.97 8.88 13.54
N THR A 106 -12.92 9.21 14.83
CA THR A 106 -13.27 8.26 15.90
C THR A 106 -14.77 7.99 15.97
N LYS A 107 -15.61 8.98 15.65
CA LYS A 107 -17.09 8.83 15.62
C LYS A 107 -17.60 8.02 14.44
N MET A 108 -16.85 7.94 13.33
CA MET A 108 -17.23 7.17 12.13
C MET A 108 -16.14 6.15 11.74
N PRO A 109 -15.95 5.07 12.52
CA PRO A 109 -14.98 4.03 12.18
C PRO A 109 -15.31 3.35 10.84
N GLU A 110 -16.61 3.26 10.49
CA GLU A 110 -17.09 2.65 9.25
C GLU A 110 -16.73 3.46 7.99
N ALA A 111 -16.65 4.79 8.09
CA ALA A 111 -16.15 5.64 7.00
C ALA A 111 -14.64 5.45 6.75
N THR A 112 -13.90 5.02 7.78
CA THR A 112 -12.45 4.78 7.73
C THR A 112 -12.11 3.45 7.02
N LEU A 113 -13.05 2.50 6.98
CA LEU A 113 -12.91 1.24 6.23
C LEU A 113 -12.71 1.46 4.73
N HIS A 114 -13.29 2.52 4.15
CA HIS A 114 -13.24 2.79 2.72
C HIS A 114 -12.02 3.62 2.26
N THR A 115 -11.26 4.20 3.18
CA THR A 115 -9.97 4.86 2.90
C THR A 115 -8.77 3.90 2.99
N SER A 116 -9.01 2.61 3.25
CA SER A 116 -7.96 1.59 3.30
C SER A 116 -7.41 1.30 1.91
N GLY A 117 -6.53 2.20 1.47
CA GLY A 117 -5.37 1.98 0.63
C GLY A 117 -5.57 1.10 -0.59
N SER A 118 -5.47 1.73 -1.75
CA SER A 118 -4.98 1.08 -2.96
C SER A 118 -3.81 0.15 -2.60
N LYS A 119 -4.01 -1.17 -2.72
CA LYS A 119 -2.98 -2.16 -2.43
C LYS A 119 -1.75 -1.83 -3.29
N SER A 120 -0.55 -1.88 -2.72
CA SER A 120 0.66 -1.63 -3.52
C SER A 120 0.72 -2.63 -4.69
N PHE A 121 1.10 -2.13 -5.87
CA PHE A 121 1.23 -2.95 -7.08
C PHE A 121 2.08 -4.20 -6.85
N GLU A 122 3.10 -4.09 -5.99
CA GLU A 122 3.97 -5.19 -5.62
C GLU A 122 3.24 -6.29 -4.83
N ARG A 123 2.36 -5.92 -3.90
CA ARG A 123 1.53 -6.87 -3.14
C ARG A 123 0.49 -7.56 -4.05
N GLN A 124 0.01 -6.85 -5.07
CA GLN A 124 -0.89 -7.44 -6.08
C GLN A 124 -0.13 -8.38 -7.03
N LYS A 125 1.08 -8.01 -7.47
CA LYS A 125 1.95 -8.87 -8.29
C LYS A 125 2.27 -10.20 -7.58
N ARG A 126 2.61 -10.17 -6.29
CA ARG A 126 2.90 -11.40 -5.52
C ARG A 126 1.72 -12.37 -5.44
N LYS A 127 0.48 -11.89 -5.58
CA LYS A 127 -0.72 -12.74 -5.63
C LYS A 127 -1.05 -13.27 -7.03
N MET A 128 -0.50 -12.63 -8.06
CA MET A 128 -0.66 -13.03 -9.47
C MET A 128 0.45 -13.97 -9.94
N VAL A 129 1.52 -14.15 -9.15
CA VAL A 129 2.51 -15.22 -9.40
C VAL A 129 1.86 -16.53 -8.93
N PRO A 130 1.52 -17.46 -9.84
CA PRO A 130 1.04 -18.77 -9.44
C PRO A 130 2.13 -19.47 -8.62
N PRO A 131 1.78 -20.26 -7.60
CA PRO A 131 2.77 -21.04 -6.87
C PRO A 131 3.51 -21.91 -7.88
N ILE A 132 4.83 -21.78 -7.91
CA ILE A 132 5.71 -22.70 -8.63
C ILE A 132 5.40 -24.07 -8.02
N ARG A 133 4.70 -24.92 -8.78
CA ARG A 133 4.58 -26.33 -8.45
C ARG A 133 5.96 -26.92 -8.72
N ASP A 134 6.75 -27.14 -7.67
CA ASP A 134 7.93 -27.97 -7.78
C ASP A 134 7.47 -29.41 -8.07
N PRO A 135 7.80 -29.99 -9.25
CA PRO A 135 7.39 -31.35 -9.60
C PRO A 135 8.19 -32.44 -8.85
N THR A 136 8.99 -32.07 -7.85
CA THR A 136 9.95 -32.98 -7.19
C THR A 136 9.45 -33.57 -5.86
N ILE A 137 8.26 -33.21 -5.38
CA ILE A 137 7.76 -33.67 -4.06
C ILE A 137 6.92 -34.95 -4.15
N GLU A 138 6.45 -35.38 -5.33
CA GLU A 138 5.56 -36.55 -5.44
C GLU A 138 6.27 -37.92 -5.49
N THR A 139 7.61 -37.99 -5.58
CA THR A 139 8.30 -39.29 -5.73
C THR A 139 8.73 -39.96 -4.42
N HIS A 140 8.48 -39.39 -3.24
CA HIS A 140 8.96 -39.97 -1.98
C HIS A 140 7.89 -40.58 -1.06
N GLN A 141 6.64 -40.71 -1.50
CA GLN A 141 5.59 -41.32 -0.67
C GLN A 141 5.09 -42.70 -1.13
N VAL A 142 5.70 -43.32 -2.15
CA VAL A 142 5.21 -44.61 -2.68
C VAL A 142 6.04 -45.83 -2.25
N GLU A 143 7.25 -45.67 -1.70
CA GLU A 143 8.11 -46.85 -1.39
C GLU A 143 8.06 -47.36 0.07
N ARG A 144 7.17 -46.85 0.93
CA ARG A 144 7.09 -47.29 2.35
C ARG A 144 5.87 -48.18 2.66
N ALA A 145 5.27 -48.82 1.65
CA ALA A 145 4.03 -49.60 1.81
C ALA A 145 4.20 -51.11 1.66
N GLU A 146 5.39 -51.63 1.31
CA GLU A 146 5.55 -53.08 1.06
C GLU A 146 6.85 -53.60 1.66
N ARG A 147 6.81 -53.93 2.95
CA ARG A 147 7.59 -54.99 3.60
C ARG A 147 7.30 -54.93 5.09
N ASP A 148 6.57 -55.92 5.57
CA ASP A 148 6.88 -56.70 6.78
C ASP A 148 5.57 -57.32 7.31
N ASP A 149 5.00 -58.23 6.51
CA ASP A 149 4.27 -59.37 7.05
C ASP A 149 5.20 -60.57 6.87
N ASP A 150 5.71 -61.12 7.98
CA ASP A 150 5.74 -62.57 8.22
C ASP A 150 6.45 -62.91 9.56
N GLU A 151 5.75 -63.74 10.35
CA GLU A 151 6.20 -64.63 11.45
C GLU A 151 6.29 -64.11 12.91
N ASP A 152 5.18 -64.35 13.64
CA ASP A 152 5.13 -64.81 15.05
C ASP A 152 5.65 -66.26 15.15
N PRO A 153 6.46 -66.65 16.14
CA PRO A 153 5.88 -67.37 17.28
C PRO A 153 6.61 -67.22 18.64
N ARG A 154 5.82 -66.89 19.68
CA ARG A 154 5.77 -67.56 21.01
C ARG A 154 6.90 -67.40 22.06
N ILE A 155 6.46 -67.61 23.32
CA ILE A 155 7.15 -68.00 24.57
C ILE A 155 7.54 -66.80 25.45
N GLN A 156 6.76 -66.41 26.47
CA GLN A 156 6.51 -67.00 27.81
C GLN A 156 7.65 -66.84 28.84
N ASP A 157 7.21 -66.69 30.09
CA ASP A 157 7.92 -66.81 31.39
C ASP A 157 8.59 -65.51 31.89
N ASP A 158 8.35 -64.98 33.10
CA ASP A 158 7.62 -65.40 34.31
C ASP A 158 7.08 -64.16 35.06
#